data_AF-A0A0G4K454-F1
#
_entry.id   AF-A0A0G4K454-F1
#
_cell.length_a   1.000
_cell.length_b   1.000
_cell.length_c   1.000
_cell.angle_alpha   90.00
_cell.angle_beta   90.00
_cell.angle_gamma   90.00
#
_symmetry.space_group_name_H-M   'P 1'
#
loop_
_entity.id
_entity.type
_entity.pdbx_description
1 polymer ?
#
loop_
_entity_poly.entity_id
_entity_poly.type
_entity_poly.pdbx_seq_one_letter_code
_entity_poly.pdbx_strand_id
1 'polypeptide(L)'
;MKKLFLFTLLVSTFLVISCNYKLITPEVKEYKANGISSIYENIGYKFFSMDGETYTITIKDGGIIGLQQSGVKSDLTKSDIYSVNAEGDIIESLGNDARVYLIYNNELQGSIIFPTDVNGRKGGVNITKSDGSTIEGIIRTDLQENHKIPKDWYADWESMNVSGLSYFLTINSKTITSYSDVYSKLIIPTSFFEADGNTYYVFGNYYNGTSISMDTDGKLKLVRYDKETAIKFNPKIEGGKITGYTDDSIIPKEEVVTPLLSKK
;
A
#
# COMPACT_ATOMS: atom_id res chain seq x y z
N MET A 1 -16.89 68.60 -24.67
CA MET A 1 -18.07 67.85 -25.13
C MET A 1 -17.67 66.88 -26.23
N LYS A 2 -17.69 65.57 -25.96
CA LYS A 2 -17.93 64.47 -26.90
C LYS A 2 -18.13 63.22 -26.04
N LYS A 3 -19.41 62.89 -25.79
CA LYS A 3 -19.83 61.55 -25.37
C LYS A 3 -19.56 60.63 -26.56
N LEU A 4 -19.02 59.43 -26.35
CA LEU A 4 -19.39 58.28 -27.17
C LEU A 4 -18.98 56.97 -26.49
N PHE A 5 -19.99 56.28 -25.96
CA PHE A 5 -20.20 54.84 -26.06
C PHE A 5 -18.97 53.94 -26.10
N LEU A 6 -18.62 53.36 -24.94
CA LEU A 6 -18.06 52.01 -24.88
C LEU A 6 -18.48 51.35 -23.55
N PHE A 7 -19.80 51.25 -23.34
CA PHE A 7 -20.41 50.60 -22.17
C PHE A 7 -21.15 49.30 -22.54
N THR A 8 -20.80 48.71 -23.68
CA THR A 8 -21.48 47.53 -24.24
C THR A 8 -20.50 46.59 -24.91
N LEU A 9 -19.41 46.19 -24.23
CA LEU A 9 -18.66 44.99 -24.61
C LEU A 9 -17.72 44.48 -23.51
N LEU A 10 -18.23 44.25 -22.29
CA LEU A 10 -17.50 43.44 -21.30
C LEU A 10 -18.43 42.81 -20.26
N VAL A 11 -19.58 42.28 -20.71
CA VAL A 11 -20.47 41.42 -19.89
C VAL A 11 -20.72 40.09 -20.60
N SER A 12 -19.76 39.63 -21.40
CA SER A 12 -19.85 38.34 -22.08
C SER A 12 -18.46 37.74 -22.27
N THR A 13 -17.97 37.06 -21.22
CA THR A 13 -17.05 35.89 -21.27
C THR A 13 -16.38 35.69 -19.89
N PHE A 14 -17.20 35.55 -18.85
CA PHE A 14 -16.85 34.71 -17.70
C PHE A 14 -18.00 33.75 -17.43
N LEU A 15 -18.40 33.03 -18.49
CA LEU A 15 -18.95 31.69 -18.33
C LEU A 15 -17.74 30.81 -17.97
N VAL A 16 -17.29 30.92 -16.73
CA VAL A 16 -16.55 29.83 -16.11
C VAL A 16 -17.57 28.71 -16.05
N ILE A 17 -17.45 27.75 -16.96
CA ILE A 17 -18.04 26.43 -16.80
C ILE A 17 -17.30 25.86 -15.59
N SER A 18 -17.79 26.22 -14.40
CA SER A 18 -17.51 25.51 -13.18
C SER A 18 -18.09 24.13 -13.41
N CYS A 19 -17.24 23.19 -13.82
CA CYS A 19 -17.52 21.78 -13.57
C CYS A 19 -17.94 21.70 -12.11
N ASN A 20 -19.22 21.45 -11.87
CA ASN A 20 -19.72 21.02 -10.56
C ASN A 20 -19.12 19.64 -10.30
N TYR A 21 -17.82 19.59 -10.03
CA TYR A 21 -17.29 18.56 -9.16
C TYR A 21 -17.99 18.84 -7.85
N LYS A 22 -18.98 18.00 -7.55
CA LYS A 22 -19.55 17.92 -6.21
C LYS A 22 -18.36 17.59 -5.32
N LEU A 23 -17.77 18.61 -4.68
CA LEU A 23 -16.84 18.39 -3.60
C LEU A 23 -17.66 17.62 -2.57
N ILE A 24 -17.44 16.31 -2.51
CA ILE A 24 -17.92 15.51 -1.40
C ILE A 24 -17.09 16.00 -0.23
N THR A 25 -17.61 16.96 0.54
CA THR A 25 -17.04 17.26 1.84
C THR A 25 -17.13 15.95 2.63
N PRO A 26 -16.01 15.35 3.05
CA PRO A 26 -16.05 14.11 3.81
C PRO A 26 -16.94 14.33 5.03
N GLU A 27 -17.83 13.37 5.31
CA GLU A 27 -18.61 13.41 6.53
C GLU A 27 -17.62 13.37 7.71
N VAL A 28 -17.62 14.42 8.53
CA VAL A 28 -16.72 14.53 9.67
C VAL A 28 -17.19 13.54 10.74
N LYS A 29 -16.70 12.30 10.64
CA LYS A 29 -16.89 11.28 11.67
C LYS A 29 -15.85 11.50 12.76
N GLU A 30 -16.31 11.61 14.01
CA GLU A 30 -15.45 11.76 15.17
C GLU A 30 -14.86 10.41 15.55
N TYR A 31 -13.54 10.30 15.51
CA TYR A 31 -12.82 9.10 15.91
C TYR A 31 -12.50 9.12 17.40
N LYS A 32 -12.56 7.96 18.05
CA LYS A 32 -12.20 7.75 19.46
C LYS A 32 -11.06 6.76 19.59
N ALA A 33 -10.26 6.88 20.64
CA ALA A 33 -9.18 5.96 20.96
C ALA A 33 -9.73 4.60 21.44
N ASN A 34 -10.14 3.77 20.48
CA ASN A 34 -10.74 2.47 20.75
C ASN A 34 -9.71 1.34 20.81
N GLY A 35 -8.53 1.53 20.21
CA GLY A 35 -7.56 0.45 20.03
C GLY A 35 -7.91 -0.47 18.87
N ILE A 36 -7.05 -1.46 18.62
CA ILE A 36 -7.35 -2.59 17.73
C ILE A 36 -8.32 -3.54 18.46
N SER A 37 -9.28 -4.08 17.72
CA SER A 37 -10.27 -5.01 18.28
C SER A 37 -9.62 -6.27 18.86
N SER A 38 -10.18 -6.80 19.96
CA SER A 38 -9.68 -8.01 20.60
C SER A 38 -9.82 -9.27 19.74
N ILE A 39 -10.64 -9.22 18.67
CA ILE A 39 -10.77 -10.32 17.70
C ILE A 39 -9.44 -10.64 17.00
N TYR A 40 -8.48 -9.70 16.99
CA TYR A 40 -7.17 -9.86 16.38
C TYR A 40 -6.08 -10.33 17.37
N GLU A 41 -6.40 -10.47 18.65
CA GLU A 41 -5.46 -10.94 19.65
C GLU A 41 -5.12 -12.42 19.46
N ASN A 42 -3.89 -12.80 19.79
CA ASN A 42 -3.42 -14.19 19.82
C ASN A 42 -3.47 -14.97 18.47
N ILE A 43 -3.62 -14.29 17.33
CA ILE A 43 -3.62 -14.93 16.00
C ILE A 43 -2.19 -15.27 15.51
N GLY A 44 -1.15 -14.68 16.11
CA GLY A 44 0.25 -14.95 15.73
C GLY A 44 0.67 -14.25 14.43
N TYR A 45 0.17 -13.04 14.20
CA TYR A 45 0.50 -12.24 13.03
C TYR A 45 2.01 -11.92 12.89
N LYS A 46 2.41 -11.69 11.65
CA LYS A 46 3.69 -11.15 11.24
C LYS A 46 3.49 -9.83 10.50
N PHE A 47 4.46 -8.93 10.64
CA PHE A 47 4.58 -7.73 9.83
C PHE A 47 5.69 -7.94 8.79
N PHE A 48 5.31 -7.86 7.52
CA PHE A 48 6.21 -7.96 6.38
C PHE A 48 6.44 -6.54 5.87
N SER A 49 7.62 -5.99 6.15
CA SER A 49 7.96 -4.60 5.88
C SER A 49 8.47 -4.38 4.46
N MET A 50 8.39 -3.14 3.98
CA MET A 50 8.86 -2.75 2.64
C MET A 50 10.37 -2.94 2.43
N ASP A 51 11.17 -3.05 3.49
CA ASP A 51 12.60 -3.32 3.42
C ASP A 51 12.95 -4.80 3.17
N GLY A 52 11.96 -5.69 3.12
CA GLY A 52 12.14 -7.12 2.92
C GLY A 52 12.28 -7.94 4.20
N GLU A 53 12.28 -7.30 5.38
CA GLU A 53 12.33 -7.99 6.66
C GLU A 53 10.94 -8.47 7.11
N THR A 54 10.93 -9.37 8.09
CA THR A 54 9.70 -9.90 8.69
C THR A 54 9.81 -9.90 10.20
N TYR A 55 8.83 -9.28 10.84
CA TYR A 55 8.79 -9.09 12.28
C TYR A 55 7.59 -9.81 12.88
N THR A 56 7.76 -10.35 14.09
CA THR A 56 6.61 -10.84 14.84
C THR A 56 5.89 -9.65 15.44
N ILE A 57 4.58 -9.59 15.28
CA ILE A 57 3.76 -8.58 15.96
C ILE A 57 2.89 -9.25 17.01
N THR A 58 2.53 -8.48 18.04
CA THR A 58 1.55 -8.90 19.03
C THR A 58 0.50 -7.82 19.15
N ILE A 59 -0.77 -8.24 19.08
CA ILE A 59 -1.92 -7.39 19.33
C ILE A 59 -2.46 -7.81 20.69
N LYS A 60 -2.62 -6.84 21.58
CA LYS A 60 -3.09 -7.08 22.95
C LYS A 60 -3.57 -5.77 23.57
N ASP A 61 -4.65 -5.84 24.34
CA ASP A 61 -5.18 -4.72 25.14
C ASP A 61 -5.47 -3.47 24.28
N GLY A 62 -5.85 -3.71 23.02
CA GLY A 62 -6.09 -2.65 22.02
C GLY A 62 -4.84 -2.02 21.42
N GLY A 63 -3.63 -2.45 21.79
CA GLY A 63 -2.37 -2.02 21.18
C GLY A 63 -1.79 -3.00 20.17
N ILE A 64 -0.71 -2.59 19.51
CA ILE A 64 0.10 -3.41 18.60
C ILE A 64 1.59 -3.13 18.81
N ILE A 65 2.38 -4.19 18.97
CA ILE A 65 3.83 -4.10 19.15
C ILE A 65 4.56 -4.85 18.05
N GLY A 66 5.79 -4.42 17.74
CA GLY A 66 6.69 -5.07 16.78
C GLY A 66 6.62 -4.53 15.36
N LEU A 67 5.95 -3.39 15.12
CA LEU A 67 6.02 -2.72 13.81
C LEU A 67 7.39 -2.10 13.63
N GLN A 68 8.11 -2.50 12.58
CA GLN A 68 9.48 -2.08 12.34
C GLN A 68 9.83 -2.04 10.85
N GLN A 69 10.58 -1.04 10.42
CA GLN A 69 11.15 -0.95 9.07
C GLN A 69 12.46 -0.16 9.10
N SER A 70 13.51 -0.68 8.48
CA SER A 70 14.81 0.00 8.32
C SER A 70 15.40 0.53 9.63
N GLY A 71 15.20 -0.19 10.74
CA GLY A 71 15.64 0.22 12.09
C GLY A 71 14.71 1.19 12.82
N VAL A 72 13.66 1.69 12.16
CA VAL A 72 12.58 2.48 12.77
C VAL A 72 11.57 1.53 13.39
N LYS A 73 11.26 1.69 14.68
CA LYS A 73 10.28 0.90 15.40
C LYS A 73 9.12 1.78 15.90
N SER A 74 7.91 1.22 15.90
CA SER A 74 6.74 1.83 16.53
C SER A 74 5.92 0.78 17.26
N ASP A 75 5.79 0.95 18.57
CA ASP A 75 4.86 0.20 19.39
C ASP A 75 3.72 1.14 19.75
N LEU A 76 2.49 0.75 19.41
CA LEU A 76 1.29 1.55 19.59
C LEU A 76 0.45 1.01 20.74
N THR A 77 -0.04 1.91 21.57
CA THR A 77 -1.00 1.59 22.63
C THR A 77 -2.42 1.92 22.17
N LYS A 78 -3.43 1.50 22.95
CA LYS A 78 -4.83 1.83 22.68
C LYS A 78 -5.08 3.33 22.47
N SER A 79 -4.35 4.21 23.17
CA SER A 79 -4.53 5.67 23.05
C SER A 79 -4.04 6.24 21.72
N ASP A 80 -3.20 5.52 20.98
CA ASP A 80 -2.65 5.96 19.70
C ASP A 80 -3.53 5.56 18.51
N ILE A 81 -4.54 4.72 18.75
CA ILE A 81 -5.29 4.00 17.70
C ILE A 81 -6.76 4.36 17.78
N TYR A 82 -7.23 4.98 16.71
CA TYR A 82 -8.50 5.65 16.61
C TYR A 82 -9.43 4.98 15.60
N SER A 83 -10.71 4.85 15.95
CA SER A 83 -11.77 4.39 15.05
C SER A 83 -13.12 5.01 15.47
N VAL A 84 -14.11 4.98 14.58
CA VAL A 84 -15.50 5.32 14.92
C VAL A 84 -16.13 4.14 15.67
N ASN A 85 -15.88 2.91 15.22
CA ASN A 85 -16.40 1.67 15.80
C ASN A 85 -15.33 0.90 16.58
N ALA A 86 -15.70 0.25 17.68
CA ALA A 86 -14.76 -0.54 18.49
C ALA A 86 -14.08 -1.67 17.69
N GLU A 87 -14.75 -2.21 16.68
CA GLU A 87 -14.21 -3.26 15.79
C GLU A 87 -13.33 -2.72 14.64
N GLY A 88 -13.12 -1.41 14.58
CA GLY A 88 -12.56 -0.75 13.40
C GLY A 88 -13.61 -0.46 12.34
N ASP A 89 -13.27 0.45 11.43
CA ASP A 89 -14.23 1.04 10.50
C ASP A 89 -14.23 0.31 9.17
N ILE A 90 -15.43 -0.01 8.67
CA ILE A 90 -15.59 -0.53 7.31
C ILE A 90 -15.61 0.67 6.36
N ILE A 91 -14.71 0.65 5.37
CA ILE A 91 -14.68 1.65 4.32
C ILE A 91 -15.11 0.98 3.02
N GLU A 92 -16.24 1.42 2.47
CA GLU A 92 -16.86 0.79 1.28
C GLU A 92 -15.91 0.71 0.07
N SER A 93 -15.01 1.69 -0.10
CA SER A 93 -14.03 1.70 -1.20
C SER A 93 -12.97 0.60 -1.11
N LEU A 94 -12.76 0.03 0.08
CA LEU A 94 -11.92 -1.15 0.29
C LEU A 94 -12.70 -2.47 0.18
N GLY A 95 -14.01 -2.40 -0.08
CA GLY A 95 -14.93 -3.49 0.13
C GLY A 95 -15.26 -3.70 1.61
N ASN A 96 -16.33 -4.45 1.88
CA ASN A 96 -16.80 -4.74 3.25
C ASN A 96 -15.90 -5.74 4.00
N ASP A 97 -14.67 -5.92 3.51
CA ASP A 97 -13.77 -6.99 3.89
C ASP A 97 -12.57 -6.50 4.72
N ALA A 98 -12.49 -5.19 5.00
CA ALA A 98 -11.43 -4.56 5.76
C ALA A 98 -11.95 -3.70 6.93
N ARG A 99 -11.17 -3.66 8.01
CA ARG A 99 -11.34 -2.79 9.18
C ARG A 99 -10.19 -1.80 9.22
N VAL A 100 -10.51 -0.51 9.22
CA VAL A 100 -9.54 0.58 9.25
C VAL A 100 -9.42 1.14 10.67
N TYR A 101 -8.19 1.42 11.05
CA TYR A 101 -7.81 2.13 12.27
C TYR A 101 -6.87 3.28 11.90
N LEU A 102 -7.17 4.48 12.41
CA LEU A 102 -6.28 5.64 12.27
C LEU A 102 -5.25 5.64 13.37
N ILE A 103 -4.01 5.97 13.03
CA ILE A 103 -2.91 6.14 13.99
C ILE A 103 -2.67 7.63 14.11
N TYR A 104 -2.72 8.18 15.32
CA TYR A 104 -2.40 9.59 15.54
C TYR A 104 -1.87 9.84 16.95
N ASN A 105 -0.68 10.42 17.04
CA ASN A 105 -0.14 11.03 18.25
C ASN A 105 0.90 12.12 17.89
N ASN A 106 1.66 12.60 18.87
CA ASN A 106 2.66 13.67 18.64
C ASN A 106 3.81 13.26 17.69
N GLU A 107 4.04 11.96 17.50
CA GLU A 107 5.15 11.44 16.70
C GLU A 107 4.70 10.74 15.42
N LEU A 108 3.46 10.25 15.36
CA LEU A 108 3.01 9.29 14.36
C LEU A 108 1.67 9.70 13.76
N GLN A 109 1.54 9.49 12.46
CA GLN A 109 0.27 9.59 11.74
C GLN A 109 0.15 8.49 10.69
N GLY A 110 -1.08 8.03 10.42
CA GLY A 110 -1.37 7.13 9.31
C GLY A 110 -2.50 6.17 9.63
N SER A 111 -2.39 4.93 9.14
CA SER A 111 -3.42 3.90 9.35
C SER A 111 -2.86 2.48 9.42
N ILE A 112 -3.64 1.64 10.09
CA ILE A 112 -3.54 0.19 10.04
C ILE A 112 -4.87 -0.36 9.55
N ILE A 113 -4.79 -1.26 8.57
CA ILE A 113 -5.95 -1.92 7.98
C ILE A 113 -5.84 -3.40 8.33
N PHE A 114 -6.83 -3.95 9.00
CA PHE A 114 -6.97 -5.37 9.24
C PHE A 114 -8.02 -6.00 8.34
N PRO A 115 -7.90 -7.29 8.02
CA PRO A 115 -9.00 -8.04 7.41
C PRO A 115 -10.19 -8.19 8.37
N THR A 116 -11.41 -8.19 7.84
CA THR A 116 -12.61 -8.56 8.62
C THR A 116 -12.64 -10.05 9.00
N ASP A 117 -12.12 -10.92 8.13
CA ASP A 117 -11.98 -12.35 8.39
C ASP A 117 -10.57 -12.64 8.93
N VAL A 118 -10.53 -13.17 10.15
CA VAL A 118 -9.31 -13.53 10.87
C VAL A 118 -8.54 -14.70 10.24
N ASN A 119 -9.18 -15.48 9.34
CA ASN A 119 -8.63 -16.74 8.85
C ASN A 119 -7.75 -16.67 7.60
N GLY A 120 -7.73 -15.56 6.86
CA GLY A 120 -6.97 -15.61 5.59
C GLY A 120 -6.93 -14.34 4.76
N ARG A 121 -7.17 -13.19 5.37
CA ARG A 121 -7.08 -11.92 4.64
C ARG A 121 -5.98 -11.07 5.22
N LYS A 122 -5.55 -10.11 4.41
CA LYS A 122 -4.26 -9.47 4.58
C LYS A 122 -4.44 -7.99 4.89
N GLY A 123 -3.75 -7.53 5.92
CA GLY A 123 -3.77 -6.16 6.36
C GLY A 123 -2.66 -5.31 5.76
N GLY A 124 -2.84 -4.00 5.79
CA GLY A 124 -1.85 -3.01 5.37
C GLY A 124 -1.47 -2.11 6.54
N VAL A 125 -0.22 -1.65 6.56
CA VAL A 125 0.27 -0.65 7.52
C VAL A 125 0.86 0.49 6.72
N ASN A 126 0.44 1.71 7.02
CA ASN A 126 1.09 2.92 6.53
C ASN A 126 1.16 3.91 7.70
N ILE A 127 2.34 4.06 8.29
CA ILE A 127 2.60 5.01 9.36
C ILE A 127 3.77 5.90 8.94
N THR A 128 3.62 7.20 9.14
CA THR A 128 4.67 8.19 8.94
C THR A 128 4.98 8.84 10.27
N LYS A 129 6.28 8.92 10.59
CA LYS A 129 6.78 9.62 11.77
C LYS A 129 6.94 11.11 11.48
N SER A 130 7.01 11.92 12.52
CA SER A 130 7.24 13.38 12.42
C SER A 130 8.58 13.75 11.76
N ASP A 131 9.58 12.87 11.80
CA ASP A 131 10.86 13.01 11.08
C ASP A 131 10.81 12.62 9.60
N GLY A 132 9.62 12.20 9.10
CA GLY A 132 9.40 11.77 7.73
C GLY A 132 9.72 10.31 7.44
N SER A 133 10.28 9.57 8.40
CA SER A 133 10.48 8.12 8.25
C SER A 133 9.14 7.38 8.23
N THR A 134 9.09 6.25 7.53
CA THR A 134 7.86 5.47 7.34
C THR A 134 8.00 4.04 7.82
N ILE A 135 6.87 3.51 8.30
CA ILE A 135 6.66 2.08 8.53
C ILE A 135 5.52 1.68 7.62
N GLU A 136 5.86 0.96 6.56
CA GLU A 136 4.94 0.48 5.53
C GLU A 136 5.09 -1.02 5.35
N GLY A 137 3.97 -1.67 5.05
CA GLY A 137 4.00 -3.08 4.72
C GLY A 137 2.68 -3.76 5.00
N ILE A 138 2.79 -5.04 5.32
CA ILE A 138 1.69 -5.98 5.31
C ILE A 138 1.59 -6.69 6.65
N ILE A 139 0.38 -6.89 7.14
CA ILE A 139 0.11 -7.78 8.28
C ILE A 139 -0.60 -9.04 7.79
N ARG A 140 -0.04 -10.21 8.10
CA ARG A 140 -0.71 -11.52 7.91
C ARG A 140 -0.04 -12.62 8.74
N THR A 141 -0.64 -13.79 8.79
CA THR A 141 0.04 -15.00 9.27
C THR A 141 1.09 -15.48 8.26
N ASP A 142 2.13 -16.17 8.72
CA ASP A 142 3.18 -16.65 7.82
C ASP A 142 2.63 -17.67 6.80
N LEU A 143 3.16 -17.63 5.58
CA LEU A 143 2.81 -18.59 4.54
C LEU A 143 3.50 -19.92 4.79
N GLN A 144 2.84 -20.99 4.35
CA GLN A 144 3.51 -22.27 4.16
C GLN A 144 4.60 -22.14 3.08
N GLU A 145 5.68 -22.90 3.20
CA GLU A 145 6.85 -22.79 2.32
C GLU A 145 6.49 -23.01 0.84
N ASN A 146 5.56 -23.91 0.54
CA ASN A 146 5.08 -24.19 -0.82
C ASN A 146 4.29 -23.03 -1.45
N HIS A 147 3.90 -22.01 -0.68
CA HIS A 147 3.24 -20.81 -1.19
C HIS A 147 4.21 -19.63 -1.39
N LYS A 148 5.47 -19.77 -0.94
CA LYS A 148 6.53 -18.76 -1.11
C LYS A 148 7.26 -18.96 -2.44
N ILE A 149 7.95 -17.92 -2.92
CA ILE A 149 8.78 -18.01 -4.13
C ILE A 149 9.81 -19.16 -3.96
N PRO A 150 9.88 -20.11 -4.90
CA PRO A 150 10.78 -21.24 -4.81
C PRO A 150 12.26 -20.80 -4.75
N LYS A 151 13.05 -21.46 -3.89
CA LYS A 151 14.47 -21.10 -3.68
C LYS A 151 15.35 -21.36 -4.90
N ASP A 152 14.97 -22.29 -5.76
CA ASP A 152 15.65 -22.56 -7.03
C ASP A 152 15.50 -21.42 -8.06
N TRP A 153 14.49 -20.54 -7.87
CA TRP A 153 14.33 -19.32 -8.65
C TRP A 153 15.30 -18.20 -8.21
N TYR A 154 15.96 -18.35 -7.06
CA TYR A 154 16.89 -17.33 -6.55
C TYR A 154 18.14 -17.29 -7.40
N ALA A 155 18.29 -16.21 -8.16
CA ALA A 155 19.40 -15.97 -9.07
C ALA A 155 19.31 -14.55 -9.65
N ASP A 156 20.32 -14.21 -10.44
CA ASP A 156 20.22 -13.13 -11.42
C ASP A 156 19.69 -13.69 -12.74
N TRP A 157 18.80 -12.94 -13.38
CA TRP A 157 18.14 -13.28 -14.62
C TRP A 157 18.22 -12.10 -15.58
N GLU A 158 18.42 -12.40 -16.85
CA GLU A 158 18.53 -11.37 -17.88
C GLU A 158 17.88 -11.77 -19.20
N SER A 159 17.49 -10.76 -19.97
CA SER A 159 17.06 -10.91 -21.36
C SER A 159 17.24 -9.59 -22.08
N MET A 160 17.35 -9.68 -23.40
CA MET A 160 17.32 -8.55 -24.30
C MET A 160 16.07 -8.66 -25.18
N ASN A 161 15.33 -7.57 -25.35
CA ASN A 161 14.21 -7.56 -26.30
C ASN A 161 14.71 -7.33 -27.74
N VAL A 162 13.78 -7.42 -28.71
CA VAL A 162 14.10 -7.22 -30.14
C VAL A 162 14.66 -5.83 -30.48
N SER A 163 14.44 -4.84 -29.62
CA SER A 163 14.94 -3.47 -29.76
C SER A 163 16.31 -3.26 -29.07
N GLY A 164 16.90 -4.32 -28.50
CA GLY A 164 18.19 -4.24 -27.81
C GLY A 164 18.12 -3.76 -26.36
N LEU A 165 16.91 -3.56 -25.79
CA LEU A 165 16.75 -3.15 -24.39
C LEU A 165 17.01 -4.35 -23.47
N SER A 166 17.86 -4.13 -22.48
CA SER A 166 18.20 -5.14 -21.48
C SER A 166 17.24 -5.08 -20.30
N TYR A 167 16.80 -6.24 -19.85
CA TYR A 167 15.95 -6.44 -18.68
C TYR A 167 16.69 -7.32 -17.69
N PHE A 168 16.71 -6.88 -16.44
CA PHE A 168 17.39 -7.57 -15.35
C PHE A 168 16.41 -7.85 -14.21
N LEU A 169 16.54 -9.03 -13.62
CA LEU A 169 15.77 -9.45 -12.47
C LEU A 169 16.67 -10.23 -11.51
N THR A 170 16.81 -9.75 -10.28
CA THR A 170 17.49 -10.47 -9.19
C THR A 170 16.45 -10.94 -8.20
N ILE A 171 16.45 -12.23 -7.89
CA ILE A 171 15.58 -12.84 -6.88
C ILE A 171 16.44 -13.38 -5.76
N ASN A 172 16.17 -12.98 -4.53
CA ASN A 172 16.81 -13.54 -3.34
C ASN A 172 15.79 -13.73 -2.21
N SER A 173 16.28 -14.14 -1.04
CA SER A 173 15.44 -14.45 0.12
C SER A 173 14.68 -13.24 0.69
N LYS A 174 15.12 -12.01 0.40
CA LYS A 174 14.53 -10.77 0.92
C LYS A 174 13.71 -10.04 -0.13
N THR A 175 14.25 -9.88 -1.34
CA THR A 175 13.66 -9.04 -2.38
C THR A 175 13.73 -9.65 -3.77
N ILE A 176 12.77 -9.22 -4.59
CA ILE A 176 12.78 -9.28 -6.04
C ILE A 176 13.09 -7.88 -6.55
N THR A 177 14.19 -7.75 -7.29
CA THR A 177 14.66 -6.48 -7.84
C THR A 177 14.62 -6.53 -9.37
N SER A 178 13.84 -5.65 -9.99
CA SER A 178 13.72 -5.53 -11.45
C SER A 178 14.20 -4.16 -11.92
N TYR A 179 14.94 -4.12 -13.02
CA TYR A 179 15.27 -2.87 -13.70
C TYR A 179 15.55 -3.10 -15.18
N SER A 180 15.49 -2.02 -15.95
CA SER A 180 15.95 -1.99 -17.35
C SER A 180 16.59 -0.62 -17.61
N ASP A 181 17.12 -0.44 -18.82
CA ASP A 181 17.74 0.84 -19.22
C ASP A 181 16.73 2.01 -19.27
N VAL A 182 15.44 1.72 -19.39
CA VAL A 182 14.37 2.72 -19.57
C VAL A 182 13.37 2.79 -18.43
N TYR A 183 13.28 1.73 -17.62
CA TYR A 183 12.37 1.66 -16.48
C TYR A 183 13.11 1.79 -15.16
N SER A 184 12.50 2.51 -14.22
CA SER A 184 13.00 2.67 -12.86
C SER A 184 13.23 1.32 -12.17
N LYS A 185 14.22 1.29 -11.27
CA LYS A 185 14.48 0.13 -10.43
C LYS A 185 13.29 -0.09 -9.50
N LEU A 186 12.70 -1.27 -9.58
CA LEU A 186 11.63 -1.75 -8.72
C LEU A 186 12.20 -2.77 -7.74
N ILE A 187 11.90 -2.61 -6.46
CA ILE A 187 12.29 -3.53 -5.40
C ILE A 187 11.02 -3.90 -4.64
N ILE A 188 10.70 -5.19 -4.62
CA ILE A 188 9.54 -5.72 -3.90
C ILE A 188 10.03 -6.81 -2.94
N PRO A 189 9.62 -6.79 -1.67
CA PRO A 189 9.86 -7.90 -0.76
C PRO A 189 9.37 -9.23 -1.33
N THR A 190 10.22 -10.27 -1.31
CA THR A 190 9.86 -11.62 -1.77
C THR A 190 8.68 -12.17 -0.96
N SER A 191 8.56 -11.76 0.30
CA SER A 191 7.48 -12.13 1.20
C SER A 191 6.09 -11.61 0.79
N PHE A 192 6.02 -10.62 -0.11
CA PHE A 192 4.75 -10.10 -0.62
C PHE A 192 4.14 -11.00 -1.69
N PHE A 193 4.93 -11.90 -2.27
CA PHE A 193 4.48 -12.84 -3.29
C PHE A 193 3.82 -14.06 -2.66
N GLU A 194 2.75 -14.54 -3.29
CA GLU A 194 2.04 -15.75 -2.91
C GLU A 194 1.64 -16.55 -4.15
N ALA A 195 1.74 -17.87 -4.05
CA ALA A 195 1.39 -18.79 -5.12
C ALA A 195 -0.12 -18.78 -5.43
N ASP A 196 -0.44 -18.71 -6.71
CA ASP A 196 -1.72 -19.11 -7.30
C ASP A 196 -1.41 -19.99 -8.53
N GLY A 197 -1.46 -21.31 -8.31
CA GLY A 197 -0.95 -22.29 -9.27
C GLY A 197 0.56 -22.14 -9.50
N ASN A 198 0.95 -21.91 -10.75
CA ASN A 198 2.36 -21.75 -11.16
C ASN A 198 2.81 -20.28 -11.23
N THR A 199 1.94 -19.35 -10.86
CA THR A 199 2.22 -17.92 -10.86
C THR A 199 2.22 -17.40 -9.43
N TYR A 200 3.15 -16.52 -9.12
CA TYR A 200 3.22 -15.87 -7.83
C TYR A 200 2.85 -14.41 -7.97
N TYR A 201 1.80 -13.99 -7.29
CA TYR A 201 1.28 -12.63 -7.35
C TYR A 201 1.75 -11.84 -6.14
N VAL A 202 2.14 -10.59 -6.34
CA VAL A 202 2.26 -9.64 -5.24
C VAL A 202 0.88 -9.44 -4.70
N PHE A 203 0.72 -9.78 -3.43
CA PHE A 203 -0.52 -9.52 -2.76
C PHE A 203 -0.46 -8.11 -2.13
N GLY A 204 -1.64 -7.49 -2.04
CA GLY A 204 -1.85 -6.25 -1.29
C GLY A 204 -1.90 -5.06 -2.23
N ASN A 205 -2.04 -3.87 -1.64
CA ASN A 205 -2.37 -2.67 -2.39
C ASN A 205 -1.14 -1.89 -2.88
N TYR A 206 0.09 -2.37 -2.65
CA TYR A 206 1.30 -1.63 -3.02
C TYR A 206 1.80 -1.93 -4.43
N TYR A 207 1.50 -3.09 -5.00
CA TYR A 207 1.98 -3.49 -6.33
C TYR A 207 0.96 -4.38 -7.04
N ASN A 208 -0.32 -4.06 -6.86
CA ASN A 208 -1.42 -4.93 -7.28
C ASN A 208 -1.34 -5.25 -8.79
N GLY A 209 -1.42 -6.54 -9.12
CA GLY A 209 -1.25 -7.06 -10.48
C GLY A 209 0.19 -7.50 -10.81
N THR A 210 1.19 -7.13 -9.99
CA THR A 210 2.57 -7.60 -10.19
C THR A 210 2.63 -9.10 -9.97
N SER A 211 3.27 -9.83 -10.89
CA SER A 211 3.35 -11.28 -10.84
C SER A 211 4.64 -11.81 -11.46
N ILE A 212 5.04 -12.99 -11.02
CA ILE A 212 6.18 -13.72 -11.55
C ILE A 212 5.79 -15.18 -11.80
N SER A 213 6.21 -15.71 -12.94
CA SER A 213 5.93 -17.10 -13.34
C SER A 213 7.13 -17.69 -14.06
N MET A 214 7.26 -19.02 -13.99
CA MET A 214 8.23 -19.79 -14.74
C MET A 214 7.52 -20.51 -15.88
N ASP A 215 8.07 -20.45 -17.09
CA ASP A 215 7.59 -21.24 -18.21
C ASP A 215 8.12 -22.69 -18.18
N THR A 216 7.71 -23.49 -19.16
CA THR A 216 8.12 -24.90 -19.28
C THR A 216 9.60 -25.08 -19.61
N ASP A 217 10.27 -24.05 -20.12
CA ASP A 217 11.67 -24.06 -20.50
C ASP A 217 12.58 -23.53 -19.36
N GLY A 218 12.00 -23.24 -18.19
CA GLY A 218 12.74 -22.69 -17.05
C GLY A 218 13.12 -21.22 -17.21
N LYS A 219 12.37 -20.45 -18.01
CA LYS A 219 12.53 -19.01 -18.14
C LYS A 219 11.49 -18.26 -17.31
N LEU A 220 11.90 -17.13 -16.75
CA LEU A 220 11.04 -16.31 -15.92
C LEU A 220 10.34 -15.23 -16.73
N LYS A 221 9.06 -15.02 -16.41
CA LYS A 221 8.28 -13.87 -16.84
C LYS A 221 7.91 -13.02 -15.62
N LEU A 222 8.21 -11.73 -15.68
CA LEU A 222 7.72 -10.74 -14.73
C LEU A 222 6.70 -9.84 -15.43
N VAL A 223 5.53 -9.71 -14.84
CA VAL A 223 4.60 -8.60 -15.10
C VAL A 223 4.70 -7.69 -13.89
N ARG A 224 5.16 -6.45 -14.06
CA ARG A 224 5.29 -5.50 -12.97
C ARG A 224 4.40 -4.28 -13.18
N TYR A 225 3.91 -3.78 -12.07
CA TYR A 225 3.32 -2.47 -11.93
C TYR A 225 4.19 -1.66 -10.97
N ASP A 226 4.33 -0.37 -11.23
CA ASP A 226 4.99 0.52 -10.28
C ASP A 226 4.24 0.57 -8.95
N LYS A 227 4.93 1.01 -7.89
CA LYS A 227 4.36 1.05 -6.54
C LYS A 227 3.07 1.88 -6.55
N GLU A 228 1.95 1.24 -6.30
CA GLU A 228 0.70 1.89 -5.98
C GLU A 228 0.85 2.59 -4.62
N THR A 229 0.38 3.82 -4.54
CA THR A 229 0.01 4.39 -3.26
C THR A 229 -1.12 3.52 -2.73
N ALA A 230 -0.81 2.52 -1.90
CA ALA A 230 -1.83 1.74 -1.20
C ALA A 230 -2.82 2.73 -0.59
N ILE A 231 -4.13 2.50 -0.73
CA ILE A 231 -5.15 3.41 -0.18
C ILE A 231 -4.76 3.74 1.27
N LYS A 232 -4.44 5.02 1.50
CA LYS A 232 -3.99 5.51 2.80
C LYS A 232 -5.13 6.21 3.48
N PHE A 233 -5.36 5.88 4.74
CA PHE A 233 -6.19 6.69 5.60
C PHE A 233 -5.27 7.51 6.49
N ASN A 234 -5.42 8.82 6.41
CA ASN A 234 -4.62 9.74 7.18
C ASN A 234 -5.50 10.42 8.22
N PRO A 235 -5.03 10.54 9.47
CA PRO A 235 -5.71 11.32 10.48
C PRO A 235 -5.61 12.82 10.16
N LYS A 236 -6.57 13.58 10.66
CA LYS A 236 -6.57 15.04 10.64
C LYS A 236 -7.19 15.55 11.94
N ILE A 237 -6.78 16.75 12.38
CA ILE A 237 -7.41 17.43 13.50
C ILE A 237 -8.31 18.54 12.98
N GLU A 238 -9.59 18.47 13.30
CA GLU A 238 -10.58 19.49 12.97
C GLU A 238 -11.44 19.78 14.21
N GLY A 239 -11.50 21.06 14.61
CA GLY A 239 -12.28 21.46 15.79
C GLY A 239 -11.84 20.78 17.10
N GLY A 240 -10.56 20.40 17.21
CA GLY A 240 -10.01 19.69 18.38
C GLY A 240 -10.33 18.19 18.42
N LYS A 241 -10.90 17.64 17.35
CA LYS A 241 -11.25 16.21 17.22
C LYS A 241 -10.41 15.54 16.14
N ILE A 242 -10.20 14.23 16.30
CA ILE A 242 -9.56 13.41 15.27
C ILE A 242 -10.62 13.01 14.25
N THR A 243 -10.30 13.31 13.00
CA THR A 243 -11.05 12.95 11.80
C THR A 243 -10.12 12.18 10.87
N GLY A 244 -10.68 11.58 9.80
CA GLY A 244 -9.90 10.86 8.80
C GLY A 244 -10.24 11.33 7.40
N TYR A 245 -9.27 11.24 6.50
CA TYR A 245 -9.51 11.34 5.06
C TYR A 245 -8.80 10.21 4.33
N THR A 246 -9.42 9.74 3.26
CA THR A 246 -8.79 8.82 2.32
C THR A 246 -7.93 9.62 1.36
N ASP A 247 -6.67 9.23 1.22
CA ASP A 247 -5.81 9.70 0.15
C ASP A 247 -5.91 8.71 -1.02
N ASP A 248 -6.80 9.04 -1.96
CA ASP A 248 -7.02 8.29 -3.20
C ASP A 248 -6.14 8.83 -4.35
N SER A 249 -4.97 9.40 -4.05
CA SER A 249 -3.99 9.79 -5.09
C SER A 249 -3.39 8.55 -5.77
N ILE A 250 -4.19 7.94 -6.65
CA ILE A 250 -3.80 6.84 -7.51
C ILE A 250 -2.95 7.43 -8.63
N ILE A 251 -1.64 7.19 -8.58
CA ILE A 251 -0.74 7.47 -9.70
C ILE A 251 -1.07 6.47 -10.82
N PRO A 252 -1.19 6.90 -12.09
CA PRO A 252 -1.49 6.01 -13.21
C PRO A 252 -0.53 4.82 -13.27
N LYS A 253 -1.08 3.64 -13.52
CA LYS A 253 -0.35 2.39 -13.67
C LYS A 253 0.39 2.38 -15.00
N GLU A 254 1.71 2.22 -14.99
CA GLU A 254 2.43 1.71 -16.15
C GLU A 254 2.66 0.21 -15.95
N GLU A 255 2.05 -0.61 -16.81
CA GLU A 255 2.33 -2.03 -16.87
C GLU A 255 3.59 -2.26 -17.67
N VAL A 256 4.55 -2.97 -17.08
CA VAL A 256 5.75 -3.42 -17.79
C VAL A 256 5.78 -4.94 -17.76
N VAL A 257 5.72 -5.53 -18.94
CA VAL A 257 5.87 -6.98 -19.14
C VAL A 257 7.28 -7.24 -19.65
N THR A 258 8.06 -8.00 -18.90
CA THR A 258 9.41 -8.38 -19.35
C THR A 258 9.34 -9.41 -20.48
N PRO A 259 10.33 -9.45 -21.38
CA PRO A 259 10.58 -10.67 -22.15
C PRO A 259 10.89 -11.85 -21.21
N LEU A 260 10.91 -13.06 -21.76
CA LEU A 260 11.31 -14.26 -21.02
C LEU A 260 12.79 -14.19 -20.63
N LEU A 261 13.04 -14.15 -19.33
CA LEU A 261 14.36 -14.01 -18.73
C LEU A 261 15.02 -15.37 -18.56
N SER A 262 16.30 -15.44 -18.91
CA SER A 262 17.12 -16.64 -18.70
C SER A 262 18.02 -16.44 -17.48
N LYS A 263 18.28 -17.52 -16.75
CA LYS A 263 19.17 -17.51 -15.60
C LYS A 263 20.60 -17.21 -16.06
N LYS A 264 21.28 -16.32 -15.34
CA LYS A 264 22.66 -15.93 -15.59
C LYS A 264 23.66 -16.96 -15.06
#